data_AF-A0A1S8C9Z4-F1
#
_entry.id   AF-A0A1S8C9Z4-F1
#
_cell.length_a   1.000
_cell.length_b   1.000
_cell.length_c   1.000
_cell.angle_alpha   90.00
_cell.angle_beta   90.00
_cell.angle_gamma   90.00
#
_symmetry.space_group_name_H-M   'P 1'
#
loop_
_entity.id
_entity.type
_entity.pdbx_description
1 polymer ?
#
loop_
_entity_poly.entity_id
_entity_poly.type
_entity_poly.pdbx_seq_one_letter_code
_entity_poly.pdbx_strand_id
1 'polypeptide(L)'
;MSAVSTPPQADRPTVPAGRFSGLLRAEFQRFTARRFIRLLLLVAALVWVGALVVGLLNYSSPSPERLAAAEQQRQEQIEASIEGRADCLEQVLPEEGLTPEQLCGPPVRESDFSIDWFIDPPPFSFAENGAMGAASVGLLAAALAFLLGATFVGAEWSSRSMTNLLFWEPRRSRVLGAKAAVVAAAAVVLGVVAQVAWLVMAGTWQALVGDGRELPDGFWSEVVAPRAAACCWPCSPG
;
A
#
# COMPACT_ATOMS: atom_id res chain seq x y z
N MET A 1 -62.00 -30.61 -34.32
CA MET A 1 -60.70 -31.23 -34.01
C MET A 1 -59.67 -30.57 -34.93
N SER A 2 -58.94 -29.58 -34.43
CA SER A 2 -57.94 -28.86 -35.23
C SER A 2 -56.59 -29.53 -35.04
N ALA A 3 -56.04 -30.10 -36.10
CA ALA A 3 -54.72 -30.71 -36.09
C ALA A 3 -53.66 -29.60 -35.95
N VAL A 4 -52.94 -29.61 -34.82
CA VAL A 4 -51.72 -28.82 -34.66
C VAL A 4 -50.65 -29.47 -35.54
N SER A 5 -50.30 -28.81 -36.63
CA SER A 5 -49.15 -29.17 -37.46
C SER A 5 -47.87 -28.74 -36.74
N THR A 6 -47.12 -29.73 -36.22
CA THR A 6 -45.77 -29.50 -35.69
C THR A 6 -44.85 -29.18 -36.87
N PRO A 7 -44.20 -28.00 -36.93
CA PRO A 7 -43.26 -27.71 -38.00
C PRO A 7 -42.04 -28.64 -37.91
N PRO A 8 -41.44 -29.02 -39.06
CA PRO A 8 -40.25 -29.86 -39.08
C PRO A 8 -39.11 -29.16 -38.33
N GLN A 9 -38.45 -29.93 -37.47
CA GLN A 9 -37.32 -29.50 -36.65
C GLN A 9 -36.13 -29.25 -37.58
N ALA A 10 -36.04 -28.05 -38.14
CA ALA A 10 -34.89 -27.63 -38.94
C ALA A 10 -33.64 -27.73 -38.06
N ASP A 11 -32.64 -28.51 -38.51
CA ASP A 11 -31.32 -28.57 -37.91
C ASP A 11 -30.80 -27.14 -37.74
N ARG A 12 -30.81 -26.65 -36.51
CA ARG A 12 -30.28 -25.32 -36.21
C ARG A 12 -28.78 -25.39 -36.49
N PRO A 13 -28.23 -24.61 -37.42
CA PRO A 13 -26.80 -24.60 -37.65
C PRO A 13 -26.11 -24.31 -36.32
N THR A 14 -25.26 -25.24 -35.89
CA THR A 14 -24.42 -25.09 -34.71
C THR A 14 -23.39 -24.02 -35.03
N VAL A 15 -23.74 -22.76 -34.79
CA VAL A 15 -22.79 -21.65 -34.94
C VAL A 15 -21.60 -21.97 -34.03
N PRO A 16 -20.39 -22.14 -34.57
CA PRO A 16 -19.23 -22.48 -33.77
C PRO A 16 -19.05 -21.38 -32.74
N ALA A 17 -19.07 -21.77 -31.47
CA ALA A 17 -18.87 -20.84 -30.37
C ALA A 17 -17.53 -20.12 -30.59
N GLY A 18 -17.52 -18.79 -30.53
CA GLY A 18 -16.29 -18.02 -30.63
C GLY A 18 -15.23 -18.56 -29.66
N ARG A 19 -13.95 -18.56 -30.10
CA ARG A 19 -12.83 -18.99 -29.25
C ARG A 19 -12.79 -18.14 -27.98
N PHE A 20 -12.46 -18.75 -26.83
CA PHE A 20 -12.38 -18.04 -25.54
C PHE A 20 -11.39 -16.85 -25.59
N SER A 21 -10.33 -16.95 -26.39
CA SER A 21 -9.39 -15.86 -26.65
C SER A 21 -10.04 -14.63 -27.30
N GLY A 22 -11.03 -14.83 -28.18
CA GLY A 22 -11.80 -13.73 -28.76
C GLY A 22 -12.65 -13.01 -27.72
N LEU A 23 -13.24 -13.77 -26.79
CA LEU A 23 -14.00 -13.23 -25.66
C LEU A 23 -13.09 -12.45 -24.69
N LEU A 24 -11.93 -13.01 -24.33
CA LEU A 24 -10.93 -12.31 -23.50
C LEU A 24 -10.49 -11.00 -24.13
N ARG A 25 -10.20 -10.99 -25.44
CA ARG A 25 -9.80 -9.78 -26.16
C ARG A 25 -10.90 -8.72 -26.14
N ALA A 26 -12.15 -9.12 -26.39
CA ALA A 26 -13.29 -8.20 -26.37
C ALA A 26 -13.51 -7.60 -24.97
N GLU A 27 -13.42 -8.42 -23.92
CA GLU A 27 -13.57 -7.95 -22.53
C GLU A 27 -12.41 -7.04 -22.11
N PHE A 28 -11.18 -7.34 -22.52
CA PHE A 28 -10.03 -6.46 -22.29
C PHE A 28 -10.15 -5.11 -23.00
N GLN A 29 -10.60 -5.08 -24.25
CA GLN A 29 -10.88 -3.83 -24.97
C GLN A 29 -11.99 -3.03 -24.28
N ARG A 30 -13.04 -3.70 -23.79
CA ARG A 30 -14.11 -3.05 -23.00
C ARG A 30 -13.59 -2.49 -21.68
N PHE A 31 -12.70 -3.20 -21.00
CA PHE A 31 -12.07 -2.73 -19.77
C PHE A 31 -11.25 -1.45 -20.04
N THR A 32 -10.32 -1.50 -20.99
CA THR A 32 -9.42 -0.37 -21.31
C THR A 32 -10.13 0.82 -21.97
N ALA A 33 -11.27 0.62 -22.62
CA ALA A 33 -12.08 1.69 -23.22
C ALA A 33 -12.89 2.50 -22.18
N ARG A 34 -13.05 2.01 -20.95
CA ARG A 34 -13.86 2.70 -19.94
C ARG A 34 -13.19 3.97 -19.45
N ARG A 35 -13.86 5.10 -19.69
CA ARG A 35 -13.42 6.43 -19.23
C ARG A 35 -13.18 6.47 -17.72
N PHE A 36 -14.07 5.85 -16.93
CA PHE A 36 -13.95 5.84 -15.47
C PHE A 36 -12.68 5.13 -14.99
N ILE A 37 -12.28 4.03 -15.63
CA ILE A 37 -11.03 3.32 -15.34
C ILE A 37 -9.84 4.23 -15.62
N ARG A 38 -9.82 4.92 -16.76
CA ARG A 38 -8.76 5.88 -17.08
C ARG A 38 -8.69 7.04 -16.10
N LEU A 39 -9.84 7.55 -15.64
CA LEU A 39 -9.90 8.61 -14.63
C LEU A 39 -9.33 8.15 -13.29
N LEU A 40 -9.70 6.95 -12.82
CA LEU A 40 -9.15 6.40 -11.58
C LEU A 40 -7.64 6.19 -11.65
N LEU A 41 -7.13 5.68 -12.77
CA LEU A 41 -5.69 5.51 -12.99
C LEU A 41 -4.96 6.87 -13.06
N LEU A 42 -5.56 7.88 -13.68
CA LEU A 42 -5.00 9.23 -13.72
C LEU A 42 -4.95 9.86 -12.32
N VAL A 43 -6.01 9.72 -11.53
CA VAL A 43 -6.02 10.19 -10.14
C VAL A 43 -4.96 9.45 -9.31
N ALA A 44 -4.84 8.13 -9.45
CA ALA A 44 -3.82 7.35 -8.77
C ALA A 44 -2.40 7.82 -9.14
N ALA A 45 -2.15 8.12 -10.42
CA ALA A 45 -0.87 8.67 -10.87
C ALA A 45 -0.60 10.06 -10.28
N LEU A 46 -1.61 10.95 -10.23
CA LEU A 46 -1.46 12.27 -9.61
C LEU A 46 -1.20 12.18 -8.11
N VAL A 47 -1.88 11.27 -7.40
CA VAL A 47 -1.62 11.01 -5.98
C VAL A 47 -0.20 10.51 -5.77
N TRP A 48 0.29 9.61 -6.64
CA TRP A 48 1.67 9.12 -6.57
C TRP A 48 2.70 10.25 -6.79
N VAL A 49 2.50 11.10 -7.80
CA VAL A 49 3.37 12.28 -8.02
C VAL A 49 3.31 13.23 -6.84
N GLY A 50 2.11 13.49 -6.30
CA GLY A 50 1.93 14.32 -5.12
C GLY A 50 2.67 13.77 -3.90
N ALA A 51 2.55 12.46 -3.64
CA ALA A 51 3.26 11.79 -2.56
C ALA A 51 4.78 11.93 -2.71
N LEU A 52 5.32 11.68 -3.92
CA LEU A 52 6.74 11.85 -4.23
C LEU A 52 7.24 13.27 -3.89
N VAL A 53 6.52 14.29 -4.36
CA VAL A 53 6.87 15.70 -4.10
C VAL A 53 6.77 16.03 -2.61
N VAL A 54 5.70 15.61 -1.94
CA VAL A 54 5.53 15.82 -0.49
C VAL A 54 6.68 15.20 0.28
N GLY A 55 7.11 13.98 -0.05
CA GLY A 55 8.27 13.36 0.61
C GLY A 55 9.57 14.15 0.39
N LEU A 56 9.81 14.67 -0.82
CA LEU A 56 10.99 15.50 -1.09
C LEU A 56 10.99 16.83 -0.32
N LEU A 57 9.82 17.33 0.06
CA LEU A 57 9.69 18.56 0.84
C LEU A 57 9.76 18.32 2.35
N ASN A 58 9.48 17.09 2.82
CA ASN A 58 9.47 16.74 4.25
C ASN A 58 10.74 16.02 4.70
N TYR A 59 11.58 15.55 3.79
CA TYR A 59 12.85 14.91 4.11
C TYR A 59 14.02 15.75 3.63
N SER A 60 15.17 15.58 4.29
CA SER A 60 16.38 16.29 3.89
C SER A 60 17.66 15.57 4.30
N SER A 61 18.73 15.74 3.52
CA SER A 61 20.01 15.04 3.77
C SER A 61 20.77 15.64 4.97
N PRO A 62 21.50 14.84 5.77
CA PRO A 62 22.24 15.37 6.91
C PRO A 62 23.46 16.19 6.41
N SER A 63 23.36 17.52 6.36
CA SER A 63 24.50 18.39 6.05
C SER A 63 25.37 18.57 7.30
N PRO A 64 26.69 18.78 7.17
CA PRO A 64 27.59 18.95 8.33
C PRO A 64 27.14 20.07 9.28
N GLU A 65 26.65 21.18 8.72
CA GLU A 65 26.11 22.31 9.50
C GLU A 65 24.87 21.91 10.31
N ARG A 66 24.00 21.06 9.76
CA ARG A 66 22.80 20.59 10.47
C ARG A 66 23.09 19.54 11.51
N LEU A 67 24.06 18.66 11.25
CA LEU A 67 24.54 17.73 12.27
C LEU A 67 25.13 18.50 13.45
N ALA A 68 25.93 19.55 13.21
CA ALA A 68 26.45 20.40 14.28
C ALA A 68 25.32 21.11 15.05
N ALA A 69 24.29 21.61 14.37
CA ALA A 69 23.13 22.21 15.03
C ALA A 69 22.32 21.18 15.84
N ALA A 70 22.14 19.96 15.33
CA ALA A 70 21.47 18.86 16.02
C ALA A 70 22.28 18.39 17.25
N GLU A 71 23.61 18.35 17.15
CA GLU A 71 24.50 18.06 18.28
C GLU A 71 24.41 19.12 19.37
N GLN A 72 24.35 20.41 19.00
CA GLN A 72 24.14 21.50 19.95
C GLN A 72 22.80 21.37 20.65
N GLN A 73 21.70 21.17 19.91
CA GLN A 73 20.37 20.99 20.51
C GLN A 73 20.31 19.76 21.41
N ARG A 74 20.94 18.66 21.01
CA ARG A 74 21.05 17.44 21.81
C ARG A 74 21.78 17.72 23.12
N GLN A 75 22.89 18.46 23.07
CA GLN A 75 23.68 18.78 24.26
C GLN A 75 22.89 19.70 25.21
N GLU A 76 22.23 20.73 24.68
CA GLU A 76 21.34 21.61 25.46
C GLU A 76 20.22 20.82 26.14
N GLN A 77 19.60 19.87 25.43
CA GLN A 77 18.54 19.02 25.97
C GLN A 77 19.05 18.07 27.06
N ILE A 78 20.25 17.51 26.90
CA ILE A 78 20.90 16.66 27.91
C ILE A 78 21.21 17.48 29.16
N GLU A 79 21.82 18.66 29.01
CA GLU A 79 22.16 19.56 30.12
C GLU A 79 20.90 19.99 30.88
N ALA A 80 19.87 20.44 30.18
CA ALA A 80 18.58 20.79 30.78
C ALA A 80 17.91 19.61 31.51
N SER A 81 18.06 18.39 30.98
CA SER A 81 17.53 17.18 31.63
C SER A 81 18.31 16.80 32.88
N ILE A 82 19.64 16.97 32.87
CA ILE A 82 20.51 16.74 34.04
C ILE A 82 20.21 17.77 35.13
N GLU A 83 20.13 19.05 34.77
CA GLU A 83 19.81 20.15 35.69
C GLU A 83 18.42 19.96 36.30
N GLY A 84 17.39 19.70 35.48
CA GLY A 84 16.03 19.46 35.98
C GLY A 84 15.93 18.24 36.91
N ARG A 85 16.75 17.20 36.70
CA ARG A 85 16.85 16.07 37.63
C ARG A 85 17.58 16.46 38.92
N ALA A 86 18.66 17.23 38.83
CA ALA A 86 19.38 17.71 40.01
C ALA A 86 18.47 18.58 40.90
N ASP A 87 17.73 19.52 40.29
CA ASP A 87 16.76 20.37 40.99
C ASP A 87 15.66 19.55 41.67
N CYS A 88 15.18 18.47 41.03
CA CYS A 88 14.22 17.56 41.63
C CYS A 88 14.80 16.86 42.87
N LEU A 89 16.04 16.38 42.79
CA LEU A 89 16.70 15.70 43.90
C LEU A 89 16.96 16.62 45.10
N GLU A 90 17.14 17.92 44.88
CA GLU A 90 17.29 18.90 45.96
C GLU A 90 15.96 19.22 46.66
N GLN A 91 14.84 19.17 45.93
CA GLN A 91 13.52 19.53 46.45
C GLN A 91 12.77 18.36 47.09
N VAL A 92 13.07 17.13 46.67
CA VAL A 92 12.38 15.93 47.15
C VAL A 92 12.95 15.50 48.50
N LEU A 93 12.08 15.44 49.52
CA LEU A 93 12.40 14.82 50.80
C LEU A 93 12.36 13.29 50.66
N PRO A 94 13.31 12.56 51.24
CA PRO A 94 13.28 11.09 51.21
C PRO A 94 12.07 10.58 52.01
N GLU A 95 11.01 10.15 51.30
CA GLU A 95 9.88 9.43 51.88
C GLU A 95 10.21 7.93 52.04
N GLU A 96 9.73 7.33 53.13
CA GLU A 96 9.92 5.90 53.37
C GLU A 96 9.26 5.05 52.27
N GLY A 97 10.09 4.27 51.56
CA GLY A 97 9.65 3.29 50.56
C GLY A 97 9.70 3.76 49.10
N LEU A 98 10.08 5.02 48.84
CA LEU A 98 10.28 5.53 47.48
C LEU A 98 11.77 5.83 47.22
N THR A 99 12.26 5.34 46.08
CA THR A 99 13.63 5.60 45.63
C THR A 99 13.71 6.94 44.89
N PRO A 100 14.87 7.63 44.89
CA PRO A 100 15.07 8.85 44.11
C PRO A 100 14.78 8.66 42.62
N GLU A 101 15.05 7.47 42.06
CA GLU A 101 14.72 7.18 40.66
C GLU A 101 13.20 7.10 40.39
N GLN A 102 12.39 6.70 41.37
CA GLN A 102 10.93 6.68 41.24
C GLN A 102 10.32 8.08 41.34
N LEU A 103 10.98 8.98 42.07
CA LEU A 103 10.51 10.35 42.31
C LEU A 103 10.97 11.31 41.21
N CYS A 104 12.22 11.21 40.77
CA CYS A 104 12.85 12.14 39.82
C CYS A 104 13.25 11.50 38.48
N GLY A 105 12.95 10.21 38.29
CA GLY A 105 13.32 9.46 37.09
C GLY A 105 14.74 8.87 37.14
N PRO A 106 15.05 7.95 36.20
CA PRO A 106 16.37 7.35 36.09
C PRO A 106 17.44 8.41 35.79
N PRO A 107 18.73 8.13 36.08
CA PRO A 107 19.82 9.01 35.69
C PRO A 107 19.86 9.18 34.17
N VAL A 108 19.91 10.44 33.74
CA VAL A 108 20.01 10.85 32.34
C VAL A 108 21.35 10.38 31.78
N ARG A 109 21.34 9.56 30.73
CA ARG A 109 22.56 9.16 30.00
C ARG A 109 22.55 9.76 28.61
N GLU A 110 23.72 10.03 28.08
CA GLU A 110 23.87 10.51 26.69
C GLU A 110 23.24 9.55 25.68
N SER A 111 23.28 8.23 25.96
CA SER A 111 22.67 7.19 25.13
C SER A 111 21.14 7.25 25.08
N ASP A 112 20.51 7.95 26.02
CA ASP A 112 19.04 8.06 26.08
C ASP A 112 18.52 9.08 25.04
N PHE A 113 19.41 9.88 24.44
CA PHE A 113 19.09 10.88 23.43
C PHE A 113 19.78 10.52 22.11
N SER A 114 19.04 9.96 21.16
CA SER A 114 19.58 9.74 19.81
C SER A 114 19.69 11.08 19.06
N ILE A 115 20.76 11.28 18.29
CA ILE A 115 20.92 12.45 17.43
C ILE A 115 19.81 12.55 16.38
N ASP A 116 19.26 11.42 15.94
CA ASP A 116 18.20 11.37 14.93
C ASP A 116 16.92 12.13 15.36
N TRP A 117 16.71 12.29 16.67
CA TRP A 117 15.56 13.03 17.21
C TRP A 117 15.70 14.55 17.08
N PHE A 118 16.91 15.04 16.85
CA PHE A 118 17.25 16.46 16.74
C PHE A 118 17.51 16.90 15.30
N ILE A 119 17.42 15.98 14.34
CA ILE A 119 17.54 16.28 12.91
C ILE A 119 16.14 16.58 12.35
N ASP A 120 15.84 17.87 12.14
CA ASP A 120 14.60 18.34 11.52
C ASP A 120 14.90 19.15 10.24
N PRO A 121 14.38 18.77 9.07
CA PRO A 121 13.60 17.56 8.77
C PRO A 121 14.47 16.28 8.75
N PRO A 122 13.92 15.13 9.17
CA PRO A 122 14.68 13.88 9.19
C PRO A 122 15.08 13.44 7.78
N PRO A 123 16.16 12.67 7.63
CA PRO A 123 16.49 12.03 6.35
C PRO A 123 15.52 10.88 6.06
N PHE A 124 15.28 10.61 4.79
CA PHE A 124 14.56 9.40 4.42
C PHE A 124 15.43 8.16 4.68
N SER A 125 14.90 7.18 5.41
CA SER A 125 15.54 5.88 5.56
C SER A 125 14.78 4.80 4.79
N PHE A 126 15.38 4.29 3.72
CA PHE A 126 14.82 3.13 3.02
C PHE A 126 14.79 1.90 3.94
N ALA A 127 15.81 1.70 4.77
CA ALA A 127 15.89 0.55 5.67
C ALA A 127 14.71 0.46 6.65
N GLU A 128 14.28 1.60 7.20
CA GLU A 128 13.19 1.64 8.17
C GLU A 128 11.81 1.71 7.49
N ASN A 129 11.69 2.49 6.42
CA ASN A 129 10.39 2.78 5.80
C ASN A 129 10.05 1.86 4.62
N GLY A 130 11.02 1.09 4.12
CA GLY A 130 10.90 0.29 2.90
C GLY A 130 9.78 -0.74 2.95
N ALA A 131 9.78 -1.60 3.98
CA ALA A 131 8.82 -2.70 4.11
C ALA A 131 7.40 -2.19 4.40
N MET A 132 7.27 -1.22 5.31
CA MET A 132 5.98 -0.61 5.65
C MET A 132 5.38 0.15 4.47
N GLY A 133 6.19 0.90 3.73
CA GLY A 133 5.75 1.61 2.53
C GLY A 133 5.34 0.66 1.40
N ALA A 134 6.11 -0.41 1.16
CA ALA A 134 5.76 -1.43 0.16
C ALA A 134 4.42 -2.11 0.48
N ALA A 135 4.19 -2.45 1.76
CA ALA A 135 2.92 -3.02 2.22
C ALA A 135 1.76 -2.04 2.06
N SER A 136 1.96 -0.76 2.40
CA SER A 136 0.94 0.29 2.30
C SER A 136 0.54 0.54 0.84
N VAL A 137 1.51 0.66 -0.07
CA VAL A 137 1.26 0.79 -1.51
C VAL A 137 0.59 -0.47 -2.07
N GLY A 138 0.98 -1.65 -1.61
CA GLY A 138 0.32 -2.91 -1.96
C GLY A 138 -1.15 -2.94 -1.57
N LEU A 139 -1.49 -2.49 -0.35
CA LEU A 139 -2.86 -2.38 0.11
C LEU A 139 -3.68 -1.39 -0.72
N LEU A 140 -3.12 -0.22 -1.03
CA LEU A 140 -3.77 0.78 -1.88
C LEU A 140 -3.98 0.27 -3.31
N ALA A 141 -3.01 -0.46 -3.87
CA ALA A 141 -3.12 -1.09 -5.17
C ALA A 141 -4.22 -2.17 -5.20
N ALA A 142 -4.33 -2.97 -4.13
CA ALA A 142 -5.39 -3.96 -3.98
C ALA A 142 -6.78 -3.29 -3.88
N ALA A 143 -6.90 -2.22 -3.11
CA ALA A 143 -8.13 -1.43 -3.01
C ALA A 143 -8.52 -0.81 -4.37
N LEU A 144 -7.56 -0.27 -5.10
CA LEU A 144 -7.77 0.27 -6.45
C LEU A 144 -8.18 -0.85 -7.43
N ALA A 145 -7.51 -2.00 -7.42
CA ALA A 145 -7.87 -3.16 -8.24
C ALA A 145 -9.31 -3.62 -7.96
N PHE A 146 -9.69 -3.68 -6.69
CA PHE A 146 -11.05 -3.99 -6.27
C PHE A 146 -12.06 -2.97 -6.83
N LEU A 147 -11.78 -1.67 -6.71
CA LEU A 147 -12.64 -0.61 -7.23
C LEU A 147 -12.79 -0.69 -8.76
N LEU A 148 -11.71 -0.97 -9.48
CA LEU A 148 -11.71 -1.17 -10.93
C LEU A 148 -12.57 -2.39 -11.32
N GLY A 149 -12.41 -3.51 -10.62
CA GLY A 149 -13.21 -4.71 -10.82
C GLY A 149 -14.70 -4.48 -10.52
N ALA A 150 -15.01 -3.82 -9.41
CA ALA A 150 -16.37 -3.46 -9.02
C ALA A 150 -17.03 -2.54 -10.05
N THR A 151 -16.30 -1.56 -10.59
CA THR A 151 -16.80 -0.68 -11.66
C THR A 151 -17.03 -1.46 -12.95
N PHE A 152 -16.12 -2.35 -13.30
CA PHE A 152 -16.21 -3.15 -14.52
C PHE A 152 -17.48 -4.00 -14.54
N VAL A 153 -17.75 -4.72 -13.44
CA VAL A 153 -18.92 -5.58 -13.29
C VAL A 153 -20.18 -4.75 -13.01
N GLY A 154 -20.15 -3.84 -12.03
CA GLY A 154 -21.31 -3.10 -11.55
C GLY A 154 -21.97 -2.22 -12.62
N ALA A 155 -21.18 -1.53 -13.46
CA ALA A 155 -21.72 -0.67 -14.50
C ALA A 155 -22.44 -1.43 -15.63
N GLU A 156 -22.21 -2.74 -15.77
CA GLU A 156 -22.93 -3.55 -16.76
C GLU A 156 -24.32 -3.93 -16.30
N TRP A 157 -24.52 -4.07 -14.99
CA TRP A 157 -25.82 -4.29 -14.39
C TRP A 157 -26.68 -3.03 -14.49
N SER A 158 -26.10 -1.85 -14.21
CA SER A 158 -26.84 -0.58 -14.30
C SER A 158 -27.26 -0.25 -15.74
N SER A 159 -26.41 -0.56 -16.73
CA SER A 159 -26.69 -0.32 -18.15
C SER A 159 -27.56 -1.40 -18.82
N ARG A 160 -27.95 -2.46 -18.10
CA ARG A 160 -28.62 -3.67 -18.64
C ARG A 160 -27.89 -4.32 -19.83
N SER A 161 -26.62 -3.99 -20.07
CA SER A 161 -25.88 -4.57 -21.21
C SER A 161 -25.61 -6.07 -21.02
N MET A 162 -25.56 -6.53 -19.77
CA MET A 162 -25.41 -7.94 -19.42
C MET A 162 -26.58 -8.79 -19.94
N THR A 163 -27.82 -8.29 -19.90
CA THR A 163 -28.98 -9.04 -20.41
C THR A 163 -28.96 -9.13 -21.93
N ASN A 164 -28.53 -8.06 -22.61
CA ASN A 164 -28.37 -8.06 -24.07
C ASN A 164 -27.29 -9.08 -24.52
N LEU A 165 -26.19 -9.18 -23.77
CA LEU A 165 -25.11 -10.12 -24.06
C LEU A 165 -25.57 -11.59 -23.97
N LEU A 166 -26.43 -11.90 -23.00
CA LEU A 166 -26.91 -13.26 -22.74
C LEU A 166 -27.85 -13.80 -23.81
N PHE A 167 -28.48 -12.93 -24.62
CA PHE A 167 -29.25 -13.37 -25.78
C PHE A 167 -28.37 -13.95 -26.89
N TRP A 168 -27.11 -13.50 -27.00
CA TRP A 168 -26.17 -13.92 -28.05
C TRP A 168 -25.18 -15.00 -27.59
N GLU A 169 -24.76 -15.00 -26.32
CA GLU A 169 -23.95 -16.08 -25.74
C GLU A 169 -24.60 -16.59 -24.43
N PRO A 170 -25.40 -17.67 -24.47
CA PRO A 170 -26.13 -18.17 -23.29
C PRO A 170 -25.21 -18.82 -22.24
N ARG A 171 -23.94 -19.06 -22.58
CA ARG A 171 -22.94 -19.71 -21.70
C ARG A 171 -22.38 -18.73 -20.66
N ARG A 172 -23.18 -18.48 -19.61
CA ARG A 172 -22.88 -17.53 -18.52
C ARG A 172 -21.51 -17.73 -17.89
N SER A 173 -21.08 -18.98 -17.68
CA SER A 173 -19.80 -19.31 -17.06
C SER A 173 -18.60 -18.86 -17.88
N ARG A 174 -18.67 -18.90 -19.22
CA ARG A 174 -17.57 -18.45 -20.10
C ARG A 174 -17.39 -16.94 -20.03
N VAL A 175 -18.49 -16.19 -19.99
CA VAL A 175 -18.47 -14.73 -19.87
C VAL A 175 -17.91 -14.32 -18.50
N LEU A 176 -18.40 -14.92 -17.42
CA LEU A 176 -17.91 -14.64 -16.07
C LEU A 176 -16.43 -15.01 -15.93
N GLY A 177 -16.01 -16.16 -16.48
CA GLY A 177 -14.60 -16.58 -16.49
C GLY A 177 -13.69 -15.61 -17.25
N ALA A 178 -14.12 -15.13 -18.42
CA ALA A 178 -13.35 -14.13 -19.17
C ALA A 178 -13.21 -12.80 -18.41
N LYS A 179 -14.29 -12.33 -17.77
CA LYS A 179 -14.27 -11.11 -16.95
C LYS A 179 -13.35 -11.27 -15.74
N ALA A 180 -13.48 -12.38 -15.01
CA ALA A 180 -12.63 -12.69 -13.87
C ALA A 180 -11.15 -12.75 -14.28
N ALA A 181 -10.84 -13.38 -15.42
CA ALA A 181 -9.47 -13.43 -15.94
C ALA A 181 -8.92 -12.04 -16.29
N VAL A 182 -9.73 -11.17 -16.92
CA VAL A 182 -9.32 -9.79 -17.23
C VAL A 182 -9.08 -8.97 -15.96
N VAL A 183 -9.98 -9.06 -14.97
CA VAL A 183 -9.82 -8.34 -13.70
C VAL A 183 -8.62 -8.87 -12.91
N ALA A 184 -8.43 -10.19 -12.85
CA ALA A 184 -7.28 -10.80 -12.18
C ALA A 184 -5.96 -10.39 -12.84
N ALA A 185 -5.89 -10.44 -14.17
CA ALA A 185 -4.70 -9.99 -14.90
C ALA A 185 -4.43 -8.50 -14.67
N ALA A 186 -5.46 -7.66 -14.70
CA ALA A 186 -5.33 -6.23 -14.42
C ALA A 186 -4.86 -5.96 -12.97
N ALA A 187 -5.37 -6.72 -12.00
CA ALA A 187 -4.97 -6.61 -10.60
C ALA A 187 -3.49 -6.99 -10.40
N VAL A 188 -3.03 -8.08 -11.03
CA VAL A 188 -1.61 -8.50 -10.98
C VAL A 188 -0.72 -7.42 -11.60
N VAL A 189 -1.06 -6.93 -12.80
CA VAL A 189 -0.30 -5.87 -13.45
C VAL A 189 -0.26 -4.60 -12.61
N LEU A 190 -1.40 -4.20 -12.03
CA LEU A 190 -1.48 -3.03 -11.16
C LEU A 190 -0.63 -3.19 -9.91
N GLY A 191 -0.65 -4.38 -9.28
CA GLY A 191 0.19 -4.70 -8.13
C GLY A 191 1.68 -4.57 -8.45
N VAL A 192 2.12 -5.16 -9.57
CA VAL A 192 3.52 -5.06 -10.04
C VAL A 192 3.90 -3.60 -10.30
N VAL A 193 3.07 -2.86 -11.05
CA VAL A 193 3.33 -1.45 -11.36
C VAL A 193 3.38 -0.61 -10.09
N ALA A 194 2.49 -0.84 -9.13
CA ALA A 194 2.49 -0.12 -7.86
C ALA A 194 3.75 -0.39 -7.04
N GLN A 195 4.22 -1.64 -7.00
CA GLN A 195 5.48 -1.98 -6.32
C GLN A 195 6.69 -1.34 -7.01
N VAL A 196 6.75 -1.38 -8.34
CA VAL A 196 7.80 -0.66 -9.09
C VAL A 196 7.74 0.84 -8.81
N ALA A 197 6.54 1.43 -8.80
CA ALA A 197 6.35 2.85 -8.50
C ALA A 197 6.77 3.21 -7.07
N TRP A 198 6.54 2.33 -6.10
CA TRP A 198 7.06 2.47 -4.74
C TRP A 198 8.59 2.47 -4.72
N LEU A 199 9.23 1.49 -5.35
CA LEU A 199 10.70 1.39 -5.38
C LEU A 199 11.34 2.60 -6.07
N VAL A 200 10.74 3.10 -7.15
CA VAL A 200 11.19 4.32 -7.82
C VAL A 200 11.07 5.53 -6.88
N MET A 201 9.95 5.67 -6.18
CA MET A 201 9.73 6.77 -5.25
C MET A 201 10.71 6.71 -4.06
N ALA A 202 10.80 5.58 -3.39
CA ALA A 202 11.70 5.37 -2.26
C ALA A 202 13.18 5.49 -2.67
N GLY A 203 13.56 4.99 -3.84
CA GLY A 203 14.92 5.15 -4.39
C GLY A 203 15.24 6.61 -4.72
N THR A 204 14.26 7.37 -5.21
CA THR A 204 14.42 8.81 -5.46
C THR A 204 14.62 9.58 -4.15
N TRP A 205 13.83 9.28 -3.12
CA TRP A 205 14.03 9.88 -1.79
C TRP A 205 15.38 9.49 -1.20
N GLN A 206 15.76 8.22 -1.26
CA GLN A 206 17.06 7.76 -0.75
C GLN A 206 18.23 8.48 -1.43
N ALA A 207 18.15 8.66 -2.75
CA ALA A 207 19.21 9.30 -3.53
C ALA A 207 19.33 10.82 -3.30
N LEU A 208 18.21 11.50 -3.05
CA LEU A 208 18.18 12.97 -2.99
C LEU A 208 18.18 13.52 -1.55
N VAL A 209 17.53 12.83 -0.63
CA VAL A 209 17.23 13.30 0.74
C VAL A 209 17.38 12.18 1.78
N GLY A 210 18.07 11.10 1.43
CA GLY A 210 18.22 9.92 2.27
C GLY A 210 19.42 9.95 3.20
N ASP A 211 19.47 8.94 4.06
CA ASP A 211 20.55 8.69 5.03
C ASP A 211 21.72 7.85 4.45
N GLY A 212 21.61 7.39 3.20
CA GLY A 212 22.61 6.55 2.55
C GLY A 212 22.63 5.09 3.02
N ARG A 213 21.75 4.67 3.93
CA ARG A 213 21.65 3.27 4.36
C ARG A 213 21.11 2.39 3.24
N GLU A 214 21.70 1.20 3.10
CA GLU A 214 21.31 0.22 2.08
C GLU A 214 20.02 -0.53 2.46
N LEU A 215 19.46 -1.26 1.49
CA LEU A 215 18.30 -2.14 1.71
C LEU A 215 18.64 -3.24 2.74
N PRO A 216 17.79 -3.49 3.75
CA PRO A 216 18.00 -4.56 4.71
C PRO A 216 18.01 -5.93 4.04
N ASP A 217 18.86 -6.82 4.54
CA ASP A 217 18.84 -8.23 4.17
C ASP A 217 17.46 -8.83 4.44
N GLY A 218 16.89 -9.52 3.45
CA GLY A 218 15.57 -10.12 3.58
C GLY A 218 14.38 -9.21 3.26
N PHE A 219 14.59 -7.98 2.77
CA PHE A 219 13.51 -7.09 2.31
C PHE A 219 12.49 -7.80 1.40
N TRP A 220 12.96 -8.54 0.40
CA TRP A 220 12.09 -9.26 -0.53
C TRP A 220 11.33 -10.40 0.15
N SER A 221 11.94 -11.09 1.12
CA SER A 221 11.23 -12.10 1.88
C SER A 221 10.11 -11.48 2.73
N GLU A 222 10.31 -10.32 3.33
CA GLU A 222 9.26 -9.66 4.13
C GLU A 222 8.12 -9.09 3.28
N VAL A 223 8.44 -8.59 2.09
CA VAL A 223 7.46 -8.02 1.15
C VAL A 223 6.66 -9.11 0.44
N VAL A 224 7.31 -10.22 0.06
CA VAL A 224 6.69 -11.32 -0.71
C VAL A 224 6.12 -12.40 0.21
N ALA A 225 6.56 -12.50 1.46
CA ALA A 225 6.05 -13.50 2.40
C ALA A 225 4.52 -13.37 2.49
N PRO A 226 3.79 -14.45 2.17
CA PRO A 226 2.36 -14.47 2.43
C PRO A 226 2.20 -14.31 3.95
N ARG A 227 1.66 -13.18 4.39
CA ARG A 227 1.24 -12.96 5.78
C ARG A 227 -0.02 -13.79 6.08
N ALA A 228 0.08 -15.09 5.87
CA ALA A 228 -0.96 -16.06 6.22
C ALA A 228 -1.07 -16.26 7.74
N ALA A 229 -0.08 -15.78 8.52
CA ALA A 229 -0.04 -15.97 9.96
C ALA A 229 -0.90 -14.98 10.78
N ALA A 230 -1.43 -13.91 10.18
CA ALA A 230 -2.20 -12.89 10.94
C ALA A 230 -3.61 -13.34 11.37
N CYS A 231 -4.10 -14.51 10.91
CA CYS A 231 -5.38 -15.07 11.35
C CYS A 231 -5.26 -16.12 12.47
N CYS A 232 -4.05 -16.46 12.91
CA CYS A 232 -3.85 -17.33 14.07
C CYS A 232 -3.54 -16.49 15.31
N TRP A 233 -4.61 -15.96 15.91
CA TRP A 233 -4.63 -15.44 17.27
C TRP A 233 -4.01 -16.48 18.24
N PRO A 234 -3.17 -16.11 19.23
CA PRO A 234 -2.62 -17.09 20.15
C PRO A 234 -3.70 -17.50 21.15
N CYS A 235 -4.20 -18.73 21.03
CA CYS A 235 -4.79 -19.41 22.18
C CYS A 235 -3.67 -19.72 23.18
N SER A 236 -3.55 -18.88 24.21
CA SER A 236 -2.83 -19.20 25.43
C SER A 236 -3.62 -20.27 26.20
N PRO A 237 -3.08 -21.47 26.48
CA PRO A 237 -3.70 -22.38 27.44
C PRO A 237 -3.41 -21.85 28.86
N GLY A 238 -4.45 -21.37 29.52
CA GLY A 238 -4.49 -21.25 30.98
C GLY A 238 -4.90 -22.56 31.62
#